data_AF-A0A930XLW9-F1
#
_entry.id   AF-A0A930XLW9-F1
#
_cell.length_a   1.000
_cell.length_b   1.000
_cell.length_c   1.000
_cell.angle_alpha   90.00
_cell.angle_beta   90.00
_cell.angle_gamma   90.00
#
_symmetry.space_group_name_H-M   'P 1'
#
loop_
_entity.id
_entity.type
_entity.pdbx_description
1 polymer ?
#
loop_
_entity_poly.entity_id
_entity_poly.type
_entity_poly.pdbx_seq_one_letter_code
_entity_poly.pdbx_strand_id
1 'polypeptide(L)'
;MPLLPATPLSCNNADHLPPDLVIEVDITSPSTQRMEIYEALGIAEVWRYTKQRGLVIYLLTAKGYDESATSSAVPPVTAVKLNEFLRQRQTQGENQVIRAVRTWIQQAND
;
A
#
# COMPACT_ATOMS: atom_id res chain seq x y z
N MET A 1 25.36 41.50 -25.21
CA MET A 1 24.66 40.32 -24.67
C MET A 1 25.32 39.94 -23.35
N PRO A 2 24.66 40.11 -22.19
CA PRO A 2 25.18 39.55 -20.95
C PRO A 2 24.72 38.08 -20.82
N LEU A 3 25.63 37.20 -20.39
CA LEU A 3 25.28 35.85 -19.94
C LEU A 3 24.46 35.97 -18.65
N LEU A 4 23.30 35.32 -18.60
CA LEU A 4 22.54 35.14 -17.36
C LEU A 4 23.31 34.21 -16.42
N PRO A 5 23.33 34.46 -15.10
CA PRO A 5 23.95 33.57 -14.14
C PRO A 5 23.15 32.26 -14.04
N ALA A 6 23.86 31.13 -13.96
CA ALA A 6 23.25 29.84 -13.69
C ALA A 6 22.65 29.87 -12.27
N THR A 7 21.32 29.94 -12.18
CA THR A 7 20.59 29.67 -10.93
C THR A 7 20.88 28.23 -10.50
N PRO A 8 21.33 27.99 -9.26
CA PRO A 8 21.43 26.62 -8.75
C PRO A 8 20.04 25.99 -8.75
N LEU A 9 19.95 24.74 -9.20
CA LEU A 9 18.72 23.95 -9.16
C LEU A 9 18.26 23.88 -7.70
N SER A 10 17.27 24.71 -7.36
CA SER A 10 16.57 24.66 -6.09
C SER A 10 15.68 23.42 -6.12
N CYS A 11 16.06 22.35 -5.43
CA CYS A 11 15.26 21.13 -5.26
C CYS A 11 14.03 21.36 -4.35
N ASN A 12 13.35 22.51 -4.45
CA ASN A 12 12.11 22.81 -3.75
C ASN A 12 10.89 22.46 -4.64
N ASN A 13 10.92 21.30 -5.28
CA ASN A 13 9.76 20.82 -6.01
C ASN A 13 8.91 19.95 -5.09
N ALA A 14 7.63 20.27 -5.00
CA ALA A 14 6.58 19.41 -4.45
C ALA A 14 6.34 18.11 -5.28
N ASP A 15 7.34 17.67 -6.05
CA ASP A 15 7.24 16.61 -7.06
C ASP A 15 7.81 15.26 -6.59
N HIS A 16 8.22 15.17 -5.31
CA HIS A 16 8.65 13.92 -4.67
C HIS A 16 7.77 13.64 -3.46
N LEU A 17 6.46 13.62 -3.65
CA LEU A 17 5.57 13.06 -2.63
C LEU A 17 5.87 11.57 -2.51
N PRO A 18 6.10 11.05 -1.28
CA PRO A 18 6.20 9.62 -1.08
C PRO A 18 4.90 8.96 -1.57
N PRO A 19 4.97 7.74 -2.15
CA PRO A 19 3.77 6.98 -2.44
C PRO A 19 2.85 6.89 -1.22
N ASP A 20 1.56 7.10 -1.44
CA ASP A 20 0.55 7.00 -0.37
C ASP A 20 0.37 5.54 0.10
N LEU A 21 0.63 4.56 -0.77
CA LEU A 21 0.47 3.13 -0.50
C LEU A 21 1.53 2.28 -1.20
N VAL A 22 2.08 1.29 -0.50
CA VAL A 22 2.92 0.21 -1.05
C VAL A 22 2.27 -1.16 -0.79
N ILE A 23 2.35 -2.08 -1.75
CA ILE A 23 1.88 -3.47 -1.59
C ILE A 23 3.07 -4.42 -1.71
N GLU A 24 3.33 -5.17 -0.63
CA GLU A 24 4.41 -6.14 -0.51
C GLU A 24 3.87 -7.57 -0.47
N VAL A 25 4.49 -8.46 -1.25
CA VAL A 25 4.16 -9.88 -1.32
C VAL A 25 5.41 -10.70 -0.99
N ASP A 26 5.52 -11.10 0.27
CA ASP A 26 6.68 -11.78 0.83
C ASP A 26 6.42 -13.31 0.88
N ILE A 27 6.80 -14.01 -0.18
CA ILE A 27 6.52 -15.45 -0.38
C ILE A 27 7.74 -16.35 -0.16
N THR A 28 8.96 -15.89 -0.46
CA THR A 28 10.15 -16.75 -0.50
C THR A 28 11.36 -16.25 0.29
N SER A 29 11.35 -15.04 0.86
CA SER A 29 12.45 -14.58 1.73
C SER A 29 12.01 -13.41 2.61
N PRO A 30 12.09 -13.53 3.96
CA PRO A 30 11.62 -12.49 4.87
C PRO A 30 12.35 -11.18 4.60
N SER A 31 11.63 -10.23 4.01
CA SER A 31 12.19 -8.92 3.67
C SER A 31 11.87 -7.90 4.75
N THR A 32 12.19 -8.22 6.01
CA THR A 32 12.02 -7.33 7.16
C THR A 32 12.70 -5.97 6.92
N GLN A 33 13.79 -5.95 6.14
CA GLN A 33 14.53 -4.75 5.78
C GLN A 33 13.73 -3.72 4.95
N ARG A 34 12.63 -4.12 4.28
CA ARG A 34 11.83 -3.19 3.45
C ARG A 34 10.96 -2.26 4.26
N MET A 35 10.45 -2.69 5.41
CA MET A 35 9.60 -1.85 6.27
C MET A 35 10.37 -0.64 6.80
N GLU A 36 11.63 -0.83 7.22
CA GLU A 36 12.51 0.27 7.68
C GLU A 36 12.80 1.29 6.55
N ILE A 37 12.96 0.80 5.32
CA ILE A 37 13.14 1.67 4.14
C ILE A 37 11.87 2.51 3.89
N TYR A 38 10.69 1.90 3.95
CA TYR A 38 9.43 2.59 3.72
C TYR A 38 9.12 3.62 4.82
N GLU A 39 9.47 3.31 6.06
CA GLU A 39 9.38 4.25 7.17
C GLU A 39 10.31 5.45 6.95
N ALA A 40 11.57 5.21 6.58
CA ALA A 40 12.54 6.27 6.28
C ALA A 40 12.13 7.13 5.07
N LEU A 41 11.41 6.55 4.12
CA LEU A 41 10.84 7.25 2.97
C LEU A 41 9.52 7.97 3.29
N GLY A 42 8.92 7.76 4.46
CA GLY A 42 7.67 8.38 4.85
C GLY A 42 6.44 7.83 4.11
N ILE A 43 6.46 6.58 3.68
CA ILE A 43 5.31 5.94 3.02
C ILE A 43 4.16 5.81 4.03
N ALA A 44 3.02 6.42 3.75
CA ALA A 44 1.91 6.50 4.70
C ALA A 44 1.29 5.12 5.02
N GLU A 45 1.21 4.22 4.05
CA GLU A 45 0.55 2.92 4.20
C GLU A 45 1.29 1.79 3.48
N VAL A 46 1.38 0.62 4.12
CA VAL A 46 1.97 -0.60 3.54
C VAL A 46 1.03 -1.79 3.74
N TRP A 47 0.64 -2.45 2.65
CA TRP A 47 -0.05 -3.74 2.69
C TRP A 47 0.96 -4.85 2.52
N ARG A 48 1.11 -5.72 3.51
CA ARG A 48 2.07 -6.82 3.46
C ARG A 48 1.35 -8.15 3.53
N TYR A 49 1.55 -8.98 2.51
CA TYR A 49 1.08 -10.35 2.47
C TYR A 49 2.21 -11.34 2.72
N THR A 50 1.99 -12.29 3.64
CA THR A 50 2.84 -13.48 3.79
C THR A 50 1.98 -14.74 3.77
N LYS A 51 2.55 -15.88 3.37
CA LYS A 51 1.83 -17.17 3.39
C LYS A 51 1.37 -17.58 4.80
N GLN A 52 2.13 -17.23 5.84
CA GLN A 52 1.86 -17.64 7.21
C GLN A 52 0.78 -16.77 7.87
N ARG A 53 0.76 -15.47 7.56
CA ARG A 53 -0.09 -14.49 8.26
C ARG A 53 -1.27 -13.99 7.44
N GLY A 54 -1.21 -14.13 6.12
CA GLY A 54 -2.14 -13.44 5.22
C GLY A 54 -1.74 -11.98 5.04
N LEU A 55 -2.67 -11.17 4.53
CA LEU A 55 -2.47 -9.74 4.31
C LEU A 55 -2.69 -8.95 5.60
N VAL A 56 -1.76 -8.06 5.91
CA VAL A 56 -1.83 -7.10 7.02
C VAL A 56 -1.64 -5.69 6.46
N ILE A 57 -2.39 -4.72 7.00
CA ILE A 57 -2.27 -3.31 6.65
C ILE A 57 -1.48 -2.63 7.77
N TYR A 58 -0.47 -1.84 7.40
CA TYR A 58 0.34 -1.03 8.29
C TYR A 58 0.18 0.44 7.95
N LEU A 59 -0.03 1.29 8.96
CA LEU A 59 -0.07 2.75 8.84
C LEU A 59 1.15 3.35 9.54
N LEU A 60 1.77 4.34 8.90
CA LEU A 60 2.90 5.07 9.46
C LEU A 60 2.41 5.98 10.60
N THR A 61 3.00 5.83 11.78
CA THR A 61 2.77 6.68 12.96
C THR A 61 4.07 7.35 13.39
N ALA A 62 3.99 8.24 14.40
CA ALA A 62 5.18 8.89 14.96
C ALA A 62 6.19 7.92 15.60
N LYS A 63 5.82 6.65 15.80
CA LYS A 63 6.67 5.61 16.39
C LYS A 63 7.05 4.50 15.38
N GLY A 64 6.74 4.69 14.10
CA GLY A 64 6.90 3.71 13.04
C GLY A 64 5.57 3.09 12.60
N TYR A 65 5.62 1.92 11.96
CA TYR A 65 4.41 1.26 11.45
C TYR A 65 3.61 0.53 12.52
N ASP A 66 2.32 0.87 12.62
CA ASP A 66 1.32 0.15 13.43
C ASP A 66 0.32 -0.59 12.54
N GLU A 67 -0.18 -1.72 13.01
CA GLU A 67 -1.21 -2.48 12.28
C GLU A 67 -2.56 -1.79 12.32
N SER A 68 -3.23 -1.78 11.17
CA SER A 68 -4.57 -1.23 11.01
C SER A 68 -5.55 -2.28 10.49
N ALA A 69 -6.79 -2.20 10.97
CA ALA A 69 -7.89 -2.99 10.43
C ALA A 69 -8.37 -2.47 9.06
N THR A 70 -8.18 -1.18 8.78
CA THR A 70 -8.73 -0.46 7.63
C THR A 70 -7.65 0.30 6.87
N SER A 71 -7.81 0.41 5.56
CA SER A 71 -6.97 1.25 4.72
C SER A 71 -7.34 2.73 4.86
N SER A 72 -6.34 3.60 4.96
CA SER A 72 -6.51 5.05 4.88
C SER A 72 -6.41 5.54 3.43
N ALA A 73 -5.58 4.89 2.60
CA ALA A 73 -5.38 5.21 1.20
C ALA A 73 -6.56 4.77 0.31
N VAL A 74 -7.25 3.69 0.70
CA VAL A 74 -8.38 3.13 -0.07
C VAL A 74 -9.57 2.80 0.84
N PRO A 75 -10.27 3.80 1.42
CA PRO A 75 -11.59 3.55 2.02
C PRO A 75 -12.52 2.98 0.94
N PRO A 76 -13.32 1.93 1.16
CA PRO A 76 -13.73 1.25 2.41
C PRO A 76 -12.97 -0.08 2.70
N VAL A 77 -11.73 -0.22 2.23
CA VAL A 77 -10.99 -1.49 2.30
C VAL A 77 -10.59 -1.84 3.74
N THR A 78 -10.78 -3.11 4.10
CA THR A 78 -10.32 -3.68 5.37
C THR A 78 -9.39 -4.87 5.13
N ALA A 79 -8.46 -5.11 6.05
CA ALA A 79 -7.56 -6.27 5.97
C ALA A 79 -8.37 -7.59 5.94
N VAL A 80 -9.47 -7.66 6.69
CA VAL A 80 -10.39 -8.81 6.70
C VAL A 80 -10.96 -9.07 5.31
N LYS A 81 -11.49 -8.04 4.65
CA LYS A 81 -12.11 -8.16 3.32
C LYS A 81 -11.10 -8.57 2.26
N LEU A 82 -9.89 -8.00 2.30
CA LEU A 82 -8.81 -8.41 1.38
C LEU A 82 -8.45 -9.89 1.57
N ASN A 83 -8.31 -10.35 2.81
CA ASN A 83 -8.04 -11.76 3.10
C ASN A 83 -9.19 -12.68 2.68
N GLU A 84 -10.45 -12.24 2.73
CA GLU A 84 -11.57 -12.99 2.16
C GLU A 84 -11.41 -13.22 0.66
N PHE A 85 -11.08 -12.20 -0.13
CA PHE A 85 -10.84 -12.34 -1.57
C PHE A 85 -9.63 -13.24 -1.86
N LEU A 86 -8.56 -13.12 -1.08
CA LEU A 86 -7.39 -14.00 -1.22
C LEU A 86 -7.75 -15.47 -0.96
N ARG A 87 -8.60 -15.76 0.04
CA ARG A 87 -9.12 -17.11 0.28
C ARG A 87 -10.03 -17.58 -0.85
N GLN A 88 -10.93 -16.73 -1.36
CA GLN A 88 -11.79 -17.08 -2.50
C GLN A 88 -10.97 -17.46 -3.72
N ARG A 89 -9.84 -16.78 -3.99
CA ARG A 89 -8.98 -17.14 -5.12
C ARG A 89 -8.33 -18.52 -5.01
N GLN A 90 -8.20 -19.09 -3.81
CA GLN A 90 -7.68 -20.45 -3.64
C GLN A 90 -8.64 -21.52 -4.18
N THR A 91 -9.94 -21.24 -4.24
CA THR A 91 -10.98 -22.21 -4.63
C THR A 91 -11.76 -21.80 -5.89
N GLN A 92 -11.77 -20.51 -6.23
CA GLN A 92 -12.53 -19.96 -7.36
C GLN A 92 -11.61 -19.47 -8.49
N GLY A 93 -12.17 -19.44 -9.70
CA GLY A 93 -11.49 -18.86 -10.86
C GLY A 93 -11.36 -17.34 -10.74
N GLU A 94 -10.29 -16.80 -11.32
CA GLU A 94 -9.94 -15.36 -11.26
C GLU A 94 -11.09 -14.44 -11.65
N ASN A 95 -11.78 -14.72 -12.76
CA ASN A 95 -12.93 -13.94 -13.21
C ASN A 95 -14.08 -13.88 -12.20
N GLN A 96 -14.26 -14.93 -11.38
CA GLN A 96 -15.29 -14.93 -10.33
C GLN A 96 -14.90 -14.00 -9.19
N VAL A 97 -13.64 -14.06 -8.75
CA VAL A 97 -13.11 -13.20 -7.68
C VAL A 97 -13.13 -11.73 -8.10
N ILE A 98 -12.69 -11.40 -9.32
CA ILE A 98 -12.73 -10.02 -9.84
C ILE A 98 -14.17 -9.47 -9.85
N ARG A 99 -15.15 -10.30 -10.24
CA ARG A 99 -16.57 -9.90 -10.17
C ARG A 99 -17.02 -9.67 -8.74
N ALA A 100 -16.66 -10.55 -7.80
CA ALA A 100 -16.99 -10.39 -6.39
C ALA A 100 -16.42 -9.08 -5.81
N VAL A 101 -15.16 -8.75 -6.14
CA VAL A 101 -14.53 -7.48 -5.76
C VAL A 101 -15.31 -6.29 -6.31
N ARG A 102 -15.66 -6.29 -7.61
CA ARG A 102 -16.42 -5.20 -8.24
C ARG A 102 -17.80 -5.01 -7.61
N THR A 103 -18.53 -6.10 -7.38
CA THR A 103 -19.84 -6.05 -6.73
C THR A 103 -19.74 -5.47 -5.32
N TRP A 104 -18.73 -5.89 -4.56
CA TRP A 104 -18.49 -5.37 -3.22
C TRP A 104 -18.18 -3.87 -3.22
N ILE A 105 -17.31 -3.39 -4.13
CA ILE A 105 -16.99 -1.96 -4.24
C ILE A 105 -18.24 -1.15 -4.55
N GLN A 106 -19.10 -1.62 -5.46
CA GLN A 106 -20.34 -0.92 -5.80
C GLN A 106 -21.23 -0.76 -4.56
N GLN A 107 -21.45 -1.84 -3.81
CA GLN A 107 -22.28 -1.83 -2.60
C GLN A 107 -21.72 -0.97 -1.46
N ALA A 108 -20.39 -0.81 -1.40
CA ALA A 108 -19.74 -0.07 -0.34
C ALA A 108 -19.67 1.45 -0.62
N ASN A 109 -20.00 1.87 -1.84
CA ASN A 109 -20.08 3.27 -2.27
C ASN A 109 -21.53 3.78 -2.39
N ASP A 110 -22.52 2.90 -2.20
CA ASP A 110 -23.95 3.22 -2.17
C ASP A 110 -24.41 3.50 -0.71
#